data_AF-A0A6C0B7I0-F1
#
_entry.id   AF-A0A6C0B7I0-F1
#
_cell.length_a   1.000
_cell.length_b   1.000
_cell.length_c   1.000
_cell.angle_alpha   90.00
_cell.angle_beta   90.00
_cell.angle_gamma   90.00
#
_symmetry.space_group_name_H-M   'P 1'
#
loop_
_entity.id
_entity.type
_entity.pdbx_description
1 polymer ?
#
loop_
_entity_poly.entity_id
_entity_poly.type
_entity_poly.pdbx_seq_one_letter_code
_entity_poly.pdbx_strand_id
1 'polypeptide(L)'
;MKMTQPSLYTPNRHISQMVQDPPPPPSVKLKWGKPIWTFFHVMAQKMRSEYFQLIIGDFMRIITSVCNILPCPVCSKHAMEYINSVNINNIRTKDDLRQFFYVFHNTVNKRKGYPIFSQDAVVSTYENMNTFFVCKEFMYHFEDKQRSAKLIADDFIRRRTIPQVKMWINANIQYFDP
;
A
#
# COMPACT_ATOMS: atom_id res chain seq x y z
N MET A 1 38.43 16.13 62.47
CA MET A 1 38.45 16.63 61.07
C MET A 1 38.25 15.45 60.13
N LYS A 2 37.04 15.27 59.60
CA LYS A 2 36.72 14.26 58.58
C LYS A 2 36.47 15.00 57.26
N MET A 3 37.27 14.71 56.25
CA MET A 3 37.15 15.27 54.91
C MET A 3 36.03 14.53 54.16
N THR A 4 35.01 15.25 53.71
CA THR A 4 33.98 14.75 52.79
C THR A 4 34.32 15.20 51.38
N GLN A 5 34.51 14.24 50.47
CA GLN A 5 34.71 14.49 49.04
C GLN A 5 33.39 14.87 48.34
N PRO A 6 33.40 15.71 47.29
CA PRO A 6 32.22 15.99 46.50
C PRO A 6 31.96 14.91 45.45
N SER A 7 30.72 14.40 45.44
CA SER A 7 30.18 13.50 44.41
C SER A 7 30.00 14.25 43.08
N LEU A 8 30.67 13.79 42.03
CA LEU A 8 30.49 14.26 40.65
C LEU A 8 29.32 13.51 40.02
N TYR A 9 28.17 14.18 39.92
CA TYR A 9 27.01 13.69 39.18
C TYR A 9 27.13 14.14 37.71
N THR A 10 27.53 13.23 36.81
CA THR A 10 27.41 13.45 35.36
C THR A 10 26.17 12.75 34.83
N PRO A 11 25.26 13.44 34.10
CA PRO A 11 24.10 12.80 33.51
C PRO A 11 24.50 11.98 32.28
N ASN A 12 24.15 10.70 32.32
CA ASN A 12 24.38 9.72 31.27
C ASN A 12 23.54 10.08 30.02
N ARG A 13 24.17 10.59 28.96
CA ARG A 13 23.50 10.83 27.67
C ARG A 13 23.35 9.49 26.95
N HIS A 14 22.14 8.93 26.99
CA HIS A 14 21.77 7.83 26.10
C HIS A 14 21.89 8.30 24.64
N ILE A 15 22.93 7.83 23.96
CA ILE A 15 23.04 7.91 22.50
C ILE A 15 22.00 6.94 21.95
N SER A 16 20.86 7.47 21.48
CA SER A 16 19.93 6.72 20.65
C SER A 16 20.62 6.41 19.32
N GLN A 17 21.23 5.23 19.21
CA GLN A 17 21.69 4.72 17.92
C GLN A 17 20.45 4.46 17.05
N MET A 18 20.23 5.34 16.07
CA MET A 18 19.31 5.05 14.97
C MET A 18 19.91 3.89 14.19
N VAL A 19 19.35 2.70 14.35
CA VAL A 19 19.65 1.56 13.50
C VAL A 19 19.24 1.95 12.09
N GLN A 20 20.21 2.23 11.22
CA GLN A 20 19.94 2.47 9.81
C GLN A 20 19.57 1.14 9.17
N ASP A 21 18.44 1.11 8.46
CA ASP A 21 18.03 -0.04 7.67
C ASP A 21 19.12 -0.37 6.63
N PRO A 22 19.41 -1.65 6.38
CA PRO A 22 20.38 -2.05 5.37
C PRO A 22 20.01 -1.47 4.00
N PRO A 23 21.00 -1.11 3.18
CA PRO A 23 20.75 -0.57 1.84
C PRO A 23 19.91 -1.58 1.04
N PRO A 24 18.93 -1.10 0.26
CA PRO A 24 18.08 -1.99 -0.52
C PRO A 24 18.95 -2.80 -1.49
N PRO A 25 18.67 -4.10 -1.66
CA PRO A 25 19.38 -4.92 -2.64
C PRO A 25 19.24 -4.32 -4.05
N PRO A 26 20.21 -4.58 -4.95
CA PRO A 26 20.19 -4.08 -6.32
C PRO A 26 18.86 -4.37 -7.00
N SER A 27 18.39 -3.42 -7.82
CA SER A 27 17.01 -3.29 -8.30
C SER A 27 16.47 -4.52 -9.04
N VAL A 28 16.04 -5.54 -8.30
CA VAL A 28 15.17 -6.57 -8.84
C VAL A 28 13.85 -5.88 -9.16
N LYS A 29 13.52 -5.75 -10.45
CA LYS A 29 12.23 -5.22 -10.90
C LYS A 29 11.12 -6.09 -10.31
N LEU A 30 10.42 -5.56 -9.30
CA LEU A 30 9.29 -6.23 -8.67
C LEU A 30 8.16 -6.34 -9.68
N LYS A 31 7.91 -7.55 -10.20
CA LYS A 31 6.87 -7.80 -11.21
C LYS A 31 5.46 -7.48 -10.70
N TRP A 32 5.23 -7.60 -9.39
CA TRP A 32 3.93 -7.37 -8.76
C TRP A 32 3.65 -5.91 -8.40
N GLY A 33 4.68 -5.05 -8.25
CA GLY A 33 4.49 -3.69 -7.73
C GLY A 33 3.68 -2.79 -8.65
N LYS A 34 4.06 -2.74 -9.93
CA LYS A 34 3.37 -1.92 -10.94
C LYS A 34 1.90 -2.34 -11.14
N PRO A 35 1.57 -3.63 -11.34
CA PRO A 35 0.18 -4.08 -11.48
C PRO A 35 -0.72 -3.71 -10.30
N ILE A 36 -0.23 -3.80 -9.05
CA ILE A 36 -1.01 -3.42 -7.87
C ILE A 36 -1.30 -1.92 -7.85
N TRP A 37 -0.29 -1.08 -8.10
CA TRP A 37 -0.50 0.36 -8.16
C TRP A 37 -1.43 0.77 -9.31
N THR A 38 -1.27 0.17 -10.49
CA THR A 38 -2.16 0.41 -11.62
C THR A 38 -3.60 0.06 -11.27
N PHE A 39 -3.84 -1.09 -10.62
CA PHE A 39 -5.17 -1.47 -10.16
C PHE A 39 -5.76 -0.44 -9.18
N PHE A 40 -5.02 -0.04 -8.16
CA PHE A 40 -5.51 0.94 -7.18
C PHE A 40 -5.92 2.27 -7.83
N HIS A 41 -5.05 2.84 -8.67
CA HIS A 41 -5.33 4.13 -9.31
C HIS A 41 -6.45 4.05 -10.34
N VAL A 42 -6.47 3.01 -11.18
CA VAL A 42 -7.52 2.84 -12.20
C VAL A 42 -8.88 2.60 -11.52
N MET A 43 -8.95 1.74 -10.50
CA MET A 43 -10.21 1.52 -9.80
C MET A 43 -10.71 2.79 -9.13
N ALA A 44 -9.84 3.58 -8.48
CA ALA A 44 -10.24 4.88 -7.92
C ALA A 44 -10.74 5.88 -8.98
N GLN A 45 -10.10 5.91 -10.15
CA GLN A 45 -10.46 6.82 -11.23
C GLN A 45 -11.67 6.39 -12.04
N LYS A 46 -11.91 5.08 -12.18
CA LYS A 46 -13.00 4.51 -12.98
C LYS A 46 -14.24 4.21 -12.16
N MET A 47 -14.15 4.24 -10.83
CA MET A 47 -15.32 4.10 -9.95
C MET A 47 -16.37 5.15 -10.32
N ARG A 48 -17.61 4.71 -10.54
CA ARG A 48 -18.75 5.59 -10.81
C ARG A 48 -19.23 6.24 -9.51
N SER A 49 -19.37 7.56 -9.53
CA SER A 49 -19.65 8.34 -8.31
C SER A 49 -20.99 7.98 -7.68
N GLU A 50 -21.99 7.64 -8.47
CA GLU A 50 -23.33 7.24 -8.04
C GLU A 50 -23.36 5.91 -7.25
N TYR A 51 -22.35 5.05 -7.45
CA TYR A 51 -22.20 3.79 -6.71
C TYR A 51 -21.10 3.85 -5.64
N PHE A 52 -20.46 4.99 -5.45
CA PHE A 52 -19.29 5.12 -4.57
C PHE A 52 -19.58 4.62 -3.15
N GLN A 53 -20.66 5.12 -2.53
CA GLN A 53 -21.03 4.75 -1.15
C GLN A 53 -21.38 3.28 -1.00
N LEU A 54 -21.86 2.64 -2.07
CA LEU A 54 -22.22 1.22 -2.07
C LEU A 54 -20.97 0.34 -1.92
N ILE A 55 -19.85 0.72 -2.54
CA ILE A 55 -18.69 -0.19 -2.70
C ILE A 55 -17.43 0.25 -1.97
N ILE A 56 -17.33 1.51 -1.52
CA ILE A 56 -16.11 2.06 -0.93
C ILE A 56 -15.64 1.28 0.31
N GLY A 57 -16.57 0.90 1.20
CA GLY A 57 -16.22 0.16 2.42
C GLY A 57 -15.56 -1.18 2.09
N ASP A 58 -16.11 -1.91 1.12
CA ASP A 58 -15.55 -3.18 0.66
C ASP A 58 -14.24 -2.98 -0.07
N PHE A 59 -14.13 -1.95 -0.90
CA PHE A 59 -12.90 -1.65 -1.62
C PHE A 59 -11.75 -1.33 -0.65
N MET A 60 -12.00 -0.56 0.41
CA MET A 60 -11.00 -0.31 1.46
C MET A 60 -10.57 -1.59 2.19
N ARG A 61 -11.48 -2.55 2.39
CA ARG A 61 -11.14 -3.89 2.93
C ARG A 61 -10.29 -4.70 1.96
N ILE A 62 -10.55 -4.61 0.65
CA ILE A 62 -9.72 -5.23 -0.39
C ILE A 62 -8.32 -4.63 -0.39
N ILE A 63 -8.18 -3.31 -0.41
CA ILE A 63 -6.89 -2.60 -0.39
C ILE A 63 -6.07 -3.01 0.84
N THR A 64 -6.70 -3.02 2.02
CA THR A 64 -6.06 -3.43 3.28
C THR A 64 -5.58 -4.87 3.20
N SER A 65 -6.42 -5.78 2.69
CA SER A 65 -6.08 -7.19 2.55
C SER A 65 -4.91 -7.41 1.58
N VAL A 66 -4.90 -6.72 0.44
CA VAL A 66 -3.80 -6.75 -0.54
C VAL A 66 -2.49 -6.24 0.07
N CYS A 67 -2.53 -5.11 0.78
CA CYS A 67 -1.36 -4.51 1.41
C CYS A 67 -0.76 -5.41 2.50
N ASN A 68 -1.62 -6.09 3.28
CA ASN A 68 -1.18 -7.00 4.33
C ASN A 68 -0.37 -8.20 3.79
N ILE A 69 -0.68 -8.67 2.59
CA ILE A 69 -0.06 -9.87 2.00
C ILE A 69 0.92 -9.58 0.85
N LEU A 70 1.44 -8.35 0.76
CA LEU A 70 2.46 -8.04 -0.25
C LEU A 70 3.67 -8.99 -0.12
N PRO A 71 4.24 -9.49 -1.24
CA PRO A 71 5.33 -10.47 -1.20
C PRO A 71 6.60 -9.99 -0.49
N CYS A 72 6.82 -8.67 -0.41
CA CYS A 72 7.92 -8.07 0.33
C CYS A 72 7.46 -7.70 1.76
N PRO A 73 8.04 -8.30 2.82
CA PRO A 73 7.63 -8.04 4.20
C PRO A 73 7.76 -6.56 4.61
N VAL A 74 8.84 -5.90 4.16
CA VAL A 74 9.07 -4.47 4.44
C VAL A 74 8.02 -3.60 3.74
N CYS A 75 7.64 -3.94 2.50
CA CYS A 75 6.56 -3.25 1.79
C CYS A 75 5.21 -3.45 2.49
N SER A 76 4.89 -4.69 2.89
CA SER A 76 3.66 -5.00 3.64
C SER A 76 3.58 -4.20 4.94
N LYS A 77 4.65 -4.23 5.77
CA LYS A 77 4.73 -3.46 7.02
C LYS A 77 4.48 -1.96 6.76
N HIS A 78 5.23 -1.36 5.84
CA HIS A 78 5.10 0.07 5.53
C HIS A 78 3.74 0.45 4.97
N ALA A 79 3.14 -0.40 4.14
CA ALA A 79 1.80 -0.18 3.60
C ALA A 79 0.74 -0.24 4.71
N MET A 80 0.84 -1.21 5.61
CA MET A 80 -0.07 -1.34 6.75
C MET A 80 0.09 -0.21 7.76
N GLU A 81 1.31 0.25 8.04
CA GLU A 81 1.54 1.45 8.85
C GLU A 81 0.85 2.68 8.25
N TYR A 82 0.95 2.87 6.93
CA TYR A 82 0.27 3.98 6.26
C TYR A 82 -1.25 3.83 6.37
N ILE A 83 -1.82 2.67 6.03
CA ILE A 83 -3.27 2.43 6.10
C ILE A 83 -3.81 2.67 7.51
N ASN A 84 -3.12 2.17 8.53
CA ASN A 84 -3.53 2.34 9.93
C ASN A 84 -3.43 3.78 10.43
N SER A 85 -2.63 4.63 9.78
CA SER A 85 -2.53 6.06 10.11
C SER A 85 -3.64 6.92 9.49
N VAL A 86 -4.40 6.37 8.53
CA VAL A 86 -5.44 7.10 7.82
C VAL A 86 -6.81 6.84 8.45
N ASN A 87 -7.56 7.91 8.71
CA ASN A 87 -8.98 7.79 9.05
C ASN A 87 -9.80 7.53 7.79
N ILE A 88 -10.12 6.27 7.52
CA ILE A 88 -10.88 5.85 6.33
C ILE A 88 -12.28 6.48 6.24
N ASN A 89 -12.85 6.96 7.36
CA ASN A 89 -14.15 7.65 7.37
C ASN A 89 -14.11 9.03 6.69
N ASN A 90 -12.92 9.52 6.36
CA ASN A 90 -12.72 10.74 5.59
C ASN A 90 -12.75 10.48 4.08
N ILE A 91 -12.76 9.22 3.63
CA ILE A 91 -12.85 8.87 2.21
C ILE A 91 -14.32 8.76 1.83
N ARG A 92 -14.94 9.89 1.47
CA ARG A 92 -16.40 10.00 1.26
C ARG A 92 -16.78 10.18 -0.20
N THR A 93 -15.82 10.44 -1.06
CA THR A 93 -16.06 10.65 -2.49
C THR A 93 -15.00 9.94 -3.33
N LYS A 94 -15.30 9.79 -4.61
CA LYS A 94 -14.34 9.32 -5.63
C LYS A 94 -13.05 10.14 -5.59
N ASP A 95 -13.17 11.46 -5.43
CA ASP A 95 -12.01 12.35 -5.38
C ASP A 95 -11.20 12.19 -4.09
N ASP A 96 -11.85 11.95 -2.95
CA ASP A 96 -11.13 11.62 -1.71
C ASP A 96 -10.33 10.32 -1.87
N LEU A 97 -10.89 9.32 -2.56
CA LEU A 97 -10.20 8.05 -2.82
C LEU A 97 -9.01 8.23 -3.78
N ARG A 98 -9.18 9.03 -4.84
CA ARG A 98 -8.08 9.41 -5.75
C ARG A 98 -6.97 10.14 -4.99
N GLN A 99 -7.34 11.10 -4.14
CA GLN A 99 -6.40 11.84 -3.31
C GLN A 99 -5.68 10.93 -2.30
N PHE A 100 -6.39 9.97 -1.69
CA PHE A 100 -5.81 8.98 -0.81
C PHE A 100 -4.67 8.20 -1.51
N PHE A 101 -4.92 7.66 -2.70
CA PHE A 101 -3.91 6.91 -3.44
C PHE A 101 -2.77 7.78 -3.98
N TYR A 102 -3.08 9.02 -4.36
CA TYR A 102 -2.06 10.01 -4.74
C TYR A 102 -1.06 10.23 -3.60
N VAL A 103 -1.56 10.56 -2.39
CA VAL A 103 -0.71 10.79 -1.21
C VAL A 103 0.02 9.51 -0.80
N PHE A 104 -0.67 8.37 -0.86
CA PHE A 104 -0.08 7.09 -0.47
C PHE A 104 1.10 6.73 -1.37
N HIS A 105 0.90 6.76 -2.69
CA HIS A 105 1.93 6.38 -3.64
C HIS A 105 3.12 7.35 -3.58
N ASN A 106 2.86 8.65 -3.43
CA ASN A 106 3.94 9.64 -3.28
C ASN A 106 4.69 9.54 -1.94
N THR A 107 4.04 9.07 -0.87
CA THR A 107 4.73 8.73 0.38
C THR A 107 5.74 7.59 0.17
N VAL A 108 5.37 6.58 -0.62
CA VAL A 108 6.26 5.49 -1.01
C VAL A 108 7.38 5.99 -1.93
N ASN A 109 7.07 6.81 -2.93
CA ASN A 109 8.07 7.41 -3.84
C ASN A 109 9.10 8.22 -3.07
N LYS A 110 8.65 9.10 -2.15
CA LYS A 110 9.54 9.89 -1.30
C LYS A 110 10.49 9.00 -0.49
N ARG A 111 9.98 7.92 0.12
CA ARG A 111 10.81 6.96 0.90
C ARG A 111 11.83 6.24 0.03
N LYS A 112 11.51 6.00 -1.25
CA LYS A 112 12.38 5.31 -2.22
C LYS A 112 13.31 6.25 -2.98
N GLY A 113 13.19 7.57 -2.78
CA GLY A 113 13.94 8.57 -3.55
C GLY A 113 13.47 8.68 -5.01
N TYR A 114 12.24 8.26 -5.31
CA TYR A 114 11.66 8.40 -6.65
C TYR A 114 11.00 9.77 -6.83
N PRO A 115 10.85 10.26 -8.08
CA PRO A 115 10.13 11.49 -8.37
C PRO A 115 8.70 11.46 -7.81
N ILE A 116 8.26 12.60 -7.31
CA ILE A 116 6.88 12.83 -6.89
C ILE A 116 6.05 13.06 -8.14
N PHE A 117 4.94 12.34 -8.26
CA PHE A 117 3.98 12.54 -9.35
C PHE A 117 3.07 13.73 -9.03
N SER A 118 2.71 14.52 -10.04
CA SER A 118 1.61 15.50 -9.93
C SER A 118 0.26 14.80 -10.04
N GLN A 119 -0.80 15.45 -9.58
CA GLN A 119 -2.16 14.89 -9.71
C GLN A 119 -2.54 14.73 -11.18
N ASP A 120 -2.27 15.73 -12.02
CA ASP A 120 -2.54 15.68 -13.45
C ASP A 120 -1.81 14.52 -14.14
N ALA A 121 -0.55 14.28 -13.77
CA ALA A 121 0.22 13.15 -14.30
C ALA A 121 -0.38 11.81 -13.88
N VAL A 122 -0.92 11.70 -12.66
CA VAL A 122 -1.64 10.49 -12.24
C VAL A 122 -2.89 10.29 -13.11
N VAL A 123 -3.71 11.32 -13.27
CA VAL A 123 -4.94 11.25 -14.09
C VAL A 123 -4.63 10.84 -15.52
N SER A 124 -3.70 11.53 -16.18
CA SER A 124 -3.35 11.26 -17.58
C SER A 124 -2.72 9.87 -17.77
N THR A 125 -2.05 9.34 -16.73
CA THR A 125 -1.48 7.99 -16.79
C THR A 125 -2.56 6.92 -16.82
N TYR A 126 -3.66 7.09 -16.08
CA TYR A 126 -4.61 6.02 -15.81
C TYR A 126 -5.99 6.19 -16.50
N GLU A 127 -6.33 7.38 -17.00
CA GLU A 127 -7.67 7.69 -17.53
C GLU A 127 -8.10 6.82 -18.72
N ASN A 128 -7.15 6.49 -19.59
CA ASN A 128 -7.40 5.75 -20.83
C ASN A 128 -7.17 4.24 -20.68
N MET A 129 -6.85 3.77 -19.46
CA MET A 129 -6.66 2.34 -19.24
C MET A 129 -7.99 1.60 -19.20
N ASN A 130 -8.03 0.41 -19.80
CA ASN A 130 -9.20 -0.45 -19.77
C ASN A 130 -9.31 -1.18 -18.42
N THR A 131 -10.42 -1.00 -17.72
CA THR A 131 -10.62 -1.50 -16.36
C THR A 131 -10.56 -3.03 -16.30
N PHE A 132 -11.19 -3.71 -17.28
CA PHE A 132 -11.18 -5.17 -17.34
C PHE A 132 -9.77 -5.74 -17.50
N PHE A 133 -8.99 -5.17 -18.43
CA PHE A 133 -7.59 -5.56 -18.63
C PHE A 133 -6.75 -5.33 -17.37
N VAL A 134 -6.93 -4.19 -16.71
CA VAL A 134 -6.22 -3.87 -15.47
C VAL A 134 -6.54 -4.86 -14.35
N CYS A 135 -7.81 -5.22 -14.15
CA CYS A 135 -8.20 -6.24 -13.19
C CYS A 135 -7.56 -7.60 -13.50
N LYS A 136 -7.53 -8.00 -14.78
CA LYS A 136 -6.91 -9.25 -15.21
C LYS A 136 -5.41 -9.27 -14.95
N GLU A 137 -4.69 -8.20 -15.31
CA GLU A 137 -3.25 -8.06 -15.08
C GLU A 137 -2.91 -8.06 -13.58
N PHE A 138 -3.70 -7.34 -12.78
CA PHE A 138 -3.56 -7.35 -11.34
C PHE A 138 -3.72 -8.76 -10.77
N MET A 139 -4.79 -9.48 -11.14
CA MET A 139 -5.04 -10.83 -10.63
C MET A 139 -3.95 -11.80 -11.07
N TYR A 140 -3.47 -11.73 -12.31
CA TYR A 140 -2.37 -12.55 -12.80
C TYR A 140 -1.12 -12.43 -11.93
N HIS A 141 -0.72 -11.20 -11.59
CA HIS A 141 0.45 -10.94 -10.77
C HIS A 141 0.23 -11.13 -9.26
N PHE A 142 -0.98 -10.92 -8.77
CA PHE A 142 -1.34 -11.09 -7.37
C PHE A 142 -1.47 -12.57 -6.99
N GLU A 143 -1.96 -13.40 -7.92
CA GLU A 143 -2.03 -14.85 -7.79
C GLU A 143 -0.64 -15.51 -7.86
N ASP A 144 0.31 -14.92 -8.61
CA ASP A 144 1.66 -15.47 -8.81
C ASP A 144 2.34 -15.81 -7.48
N LYS A 145 2.76 -17.07 -7.37
CA LYS A 145 3.40 -17.65 -6.19
C LYS A 145 4.90 -17.35 -6.19
N GLN A 146 5.31 -16.13 -6.59
CA GLN A 146 6.68 -15.66 -6.39
C GLN A 146 7.02 -16.00 -4.94
N ARG A 147 7.91 -16.98 -4.75
CA ARG A 147 8.13 -17.67 -3.47
C ARG A 147 8.41 -16.62 -2.42
N SER A 148 7.36 -16.18 -1.71
CA SER A 148 7.55 -15.25 -0.60
C SER A 148 8.46 -16.02 0.34
N ALA A 149 9.56 -15.42 0.77
CA ALA A 149 10.48 -16.02 1.74
C ALA A 149 9.83 -16.18 3.14
N LYS A 150 8.51 -16.30 3.19
CA LYS A 150 7.60 -16.13 4.31
C LYS A 150 6.94 -17.47 4.63
N LEU A 151 6.68 -17.65 5.93
CA LEU A 151 6.32 -18.90 6.60
C LEU A 151 4.94 -19.42 6.17
N ILE A 152 4.59 -20.65 6.56
CA ILE A 152 3.31 -21.35 6.26
C ILE A 152 2.07 -20.48 6.55
N ALA A 153 2.11 -19.63 7.58
CA ALA A 153 1.01 -18.75 7.96
C ALA A 153 0.63 -17.75 6.85
N ASP A 154 1.62 -17.22 6.13
CA ASP A 154 1.37 -16.30 5.02
C ASP A 154 0.69 -17.00 3.84
N ASP A 155 1.00 -18.29 3.62
CA ASP A 155 0.36 -19.09 2.58
C ASP A 155 -1.13 -19.34 2.90
N PHE A 156 -1.48 -19.61 4.16
CA PHE A 156 -2.87 -19.75 4.57
C PHE A 156 -3.67 -18.45 4.36
N ILE A 157 -3.12 -17.30 4.77
CA ILE A 157 -3.79 -16.01 4.57
C ILE A 157 -3.98 -15.74 3.08
N ARG A 158 -2.94 -15.95 2.25
CA ARG A 158 -3.06 -15.77 0.80
C ARG A 158 -4.14 -16.68 0.17
N ARG A 159 -4.19 -17.95 0.57
CA ARG A 159 -5.21 -18.92 0.10
C ARG A 159 -6.63 -18.43 0.37
N ARG A 160 -6.85 -17.66 1.45
CA ARG A 160 -8.14 -17.05 1.76
C ARG A 160 -8.36 -15.71 1.04
N THR A 161 -7.35 -14.84 1.00
CA THR A 161 -7.47 -13.48 0.47
C THR A 161 -7.67 -13.45 -1.05
N ILE A 162 -6.95 -14.28 -1.81
CA ILE A 162 -7.00 -14.25 -3.28
C ILE A 162 -8.41 -14.52 -3.83
N PRO A 163 -9.10 -15.60 -3.41
CA PRO A 163 -10.48 -15.83 -3.85
C PRO A 163 -11.41 -14.68 -3.49
N GLN A 164 -11.26 -14.09 -2.29
CA GLN A 164 -12.09 -12.97 -1.84
C GLN A 164 -11.92 -11.74 -2.74
N VAL A 165 -10.68 -11.39 -3.09
CA VAL A 165 -10.39 -10.29 -4.00
C VAL A 165 -11.00 -10.55 -5.38
N LYS A 166 -10.81 -11.76 -5.91
CA LYS A 166 -11.36 -12.16 -7.22
C LYS A 166 -12.88 -12.10 -7.26
N MET A 167 -13.53 -12.63 -6.23
CA MET A 167 -14.99 -12.58 -6.08
C MET A 167 -15.50 -11.15 -5.99
N TRP A 168 -14.83 -10.30 -5.21
CA TRP A 168 -15.21 -8.90 -5.09
C TRP A 168 -15.11 -8.15 -6.42
N ILE A 169 -14.02 -8.34 -7.18
CA ILE A 169 -13.86 -7.75 -8.51
C ILE A 169 -15.02 -8.17 -9.41
N ASN A 170 -15.30 -9.47 -9.52
CA ASN A 170 -16.35 -9.98 -10.39
C ASN A 170 -17.74 -9.47 -10.01
N ALA A 171 -18.00 -9.27 -8.71
CA ALA A 171 -19.29 -8.80 -8.21
C ALA A 171 -19.51 -7.28 -8.35
N ASN A 172 -18.45 -6.50 -8.58
CA ASN A 172 -18.52 -5.03 -8.54
C ASN A 172 -18.01 -4.34 -9.80
N ILE A 173 -17.45 -5.09 -10.77
CA ILE A 173 -16.84 -4.51 -11.99
C ILE A 173 -17.82 -3.63 -12.79
N GLN A 174 -19.12 -3.90 -12.71
CA GLN A 174 -20.17 -3.11 -13.36
C GLN A 174 -20.30 -1.67 -12.82
N TYR A 175 -19.76 -1.38 -11.64
CA TYR A 175 -19.76 -0.05 -11.02
C TYR A 175 -18.54 0.79 -11.42
N PHE A 176 -17.75 0.31 -12.39
CA PHE A 176 -16.59 0.99 -12.93
C PHE A 176 -16.79 1.27 -14.42
N ASP A 177 -16.28 2.40 -14.86
CA ASP A 177 -16.20 2.72 -16.28
C ASP A 177 -15.20 1.79 -16.99
N PRO A 178 -15.43 1.47 -18.27
CA PRO A 178 -14.59 0.54 -19.02
C PRO A 178 -13.15 1.00 -19.24
#